data_AF-H0JL42-F1
#
_entry.id   AF-H0JL42-F1
#
_cell.length_a   1.000
_cell.length_b   1.000
_cell.length_c   1.000
_cell.angle_alpha   90.00
_cell.angle_beta   90.00
_cell.angle_gamma   90.00
#
_symmetry.space_group_name_H-M   'P 1'
#
loop_
_entity.id
_entity.type
_entity.pdbx_description
1 polymer ?
#
loop_
_entity_poly.entity_id
_entity_poly.type
_entity_poly.pdbx_seq_one_letter_code
_entity_poly.pdbx_strand_id
1 'polypeptide(L)'
;MAPKRDEYAREILRAGLDMGITPKGIVIAFATVSVECDWFMYANRADPESLKFPHERIGSDSRSSGLFQQQPPWWGTVADRMDPYRSARMFFEALKKLDYNSDAHTPGWYAQAVQRSSFPDRYDTRIGEARELYERLAGDIPEPAEGQLVPAYTMNEIDLTGSHASHSSRNGAKPWLFVLHTQEGGGNAEGLHNYFKRAPVSYHYTVDNSTLIGSVDTDRASWSVLDANPYTINLCFAGSRAAQSREEWIGKFGNAIDLAAQVAVRDCLKYGIDPRILAQDYTAIGRRTQGICDHSGITFGLKIGDHTDVGKNFPWDVFTDRVNHWLHGSGSATPPAPVGNAIDAEAEVAKDWIGKRLTDGEGDAIDGGKYAHFENGSIYWHPTTGAWAIPAAIMEPYAALRWEQSYVGFPVGRHTVLDEGVVQGFQGGAIYRKNGYGGHVVTGMIRAFWNRSGYENGRFGWPVSDEIWANEKGTVRYQNFEGGRITWSADGVVGTHERPGFDAITTEEN
;
A
#
# COMPACT_ATOMS: atom_id res chain seq x y z
N MET A 1 -11.52 -23.52 24.25
CA MET A 1 -11.44 -23.09 22.85
C MET A 1 -10.08 -23.52 22.31
N ALA A 2 -10.00 -23.96 21.05
CA ALA A 2 -8.71 -24.23 20.42
C ALA A 2 -7.91 -22.91 20.31
N PRO A 3 -6.58 -22.93 20.49
CA PRO A 3 -5.77 -21.72 20.45
C PRO A 3 -5.82 -21.06 19.06
N LYS A 4 -6.15 -19.76 19.02
CA LYS A 4 -6.17 -18.90 17.82
C LYS A 4 -4.76 -18.48 17.35
N ARG A 5 -3.76 -19.30 17.67
CA ARG A 5 -2.34 -19.00 17.49
C ARG A 5 -2.01 -18.50 16.08
N ASP A 6 -2.49 -19.20 15.05
CA ASP A 6 -2.22 -18.83 13.66
C ASP A 6 -2.93 -17.54 13.23
N GLU A 7 -4.15 -17.28 13.72
CA GLU A 7 -4.90 -16.04 13.44
C GLU A 7 -4.15 -14.83 14.01
N TYR A 8 -3.73 -14.92 15.27
CA TYR A 8 -2.94 -13.88 15.93
C TYR A 8 -1.55 -13.73 15.31
N ALA A 9 -0.90 -14.83 14.95
CA ALA A 9 0.40 -14.78 14.30
C ALA A 9 0.32 -14.11 12.92
N ARG A 10 -0.76 -14.34 12.16
CA ARG A 10 -0.99 -13.66 10.87
C ARG A 10 -1.23 -12.16 11.03
N GLU A 11 -1.95 -11.72 12.05
CA GLU A 11 -2.14 -10.29 12.31
C GLU A 11 -0.85 -9.60 12.79
N ILE A 12 -0.03 -10.27 13.61
CA ILE A 12 1.29 -9.76 14.01
C ILE A 12 2.26 -9.75 12.81
N LEU A 13 2.26 -10.80 11.98
CA LEU A 13 3.03 -10.85 10.73
C LEU A 13 2.62 -9.71 9.82
N ARG A 14 1.32 -9.52 9.59
CA ARG A 14 0.77 -8.41 8.80
C ARG A 14 1.20 -7.05 9.37
N ALA A 15 1.08 -6.84 10.68
CA ALA A 15 1.53 -5.60 11.32
C ALA A 15 3.04 -5.35 11.12
N GLY A 16 3.85 -6.41 11.23
CA GLY A 16 5.28 -6.32 11.00
C GLY A 16 5.62 -5.99 9.54
N LEU A 17 4.97 -6.66 8.60
CA LEU A 17 5.12 -6.41 7.15
C LEU A 17 4.69 -4.98 6.79
N ASP A 18 3.52 -4.53 7.26
CA ASP A 18 2.99 -3.17 7.04
C ASP A 18 3.90 -2.08 7.64
N MET A 19 4.76 -2.42 8.60
CA MET A 19 5.68 -1.51 9.26
C MET A 19 7.14 -1.62 8.78
N GLY A 20 7.40 -2.51 7.81
CA GLY A 20 8.75 -2.78 7.29
C GLY A 20 9.67 -3.42 8.33
N ILE A 21 9.12 -4.27 9.21
CA ILE A 21 9.88 -5.01 10.21
C ILE A 21 10.54 -6.22 9.54
N THR A 22 11.83 -6.43 9.81
CA THR A 22 12.56 -7.57 9.24
C THR A 22 12.05 -8.90 9.81
N PRO A 23 12.35 -10.04 9.15
CA PRO A 23 12.03 -11.36 9.68
C PRO A 23 12.47 -11.55 11.14
N LYS A 24 13.68 -11.05 11.48
CA LYS A 24 14.21 -11.06 12.85
C LYS A 24 13.28 -10.35 13.83
N GLY A 25 12.74 -9.18 13.47
CA GLY A 25 11.81 -8.43 14.30
C GLY A 25 10.45 -9.12 14.49
N ILE A 26 9.93 -9.77 13.44
CA ILE A 26 8.67 -10.52 13.53
C ILE A 26 8.85 -11.77 14.40
N VAL A 27 9.97 -12.48 14.27
CA VAL A 27 10.34 -13.60 15.15
C VAL A 27 10.47 -13.14 16.60
N ILE A 28 11.06 -11.97 16.86
CA ILE A 28 11.11 -11.34 18.19
C ILE A 28 9.69 -11.13 18.74
N ALA A 29 8.76 -10.61 17.94
CA ALA A 29 7.37 -10.42 18.36
C ALA A 29 6.65 -11.75 18.63
N PHE A 30 6.85 -12.77 17.79
CA PHE A 30 6.25 -14.10 17.99
C PHE A 30 6.78 -14.77 19.27
N ALA A 31 8.07 -14.67 19.55
CA ALA A 31 8.65 -15.17 20.79
C ALA A 31 8.13 -14.38 21.99
N THR A 32 7.96 -13.06 21.84
CA THR A 32 7.35 -12.21 22.85
C THR A 32 5.95 -12.69 23.21
N VAL A 33 5.07 -12.86 22.23
CA VAL A 33 3.68 -13.33 22.45
C VAL A 33 3.64 -14.74 23.01
N SER A 34 4.56 -15.62 22.58
CA SER A 34 4.69 -16.98 23.12
C SER A 34 5.03 -16.97 24.62
N VAL A 35 5.89 -16.06 25.07
CA VAL A 35 6.27 -15.93 26.49
C VAL A 35 5.21 -15.22 27.31
N GLU A 36 4.69 -14.12 26.80
CA GLU A 36 3.82 -13.21 27.54
C GLU A 36 2.43 -13.80 27.75
N CYS A 37 1.89 -14.50 26.75
CA CYS A 37 0.51 -14.96 26.82
C CYS A 37 0.26 -16.37 26.30
N ASP A 38 1.28 -17.07 25.79
CA ASP A 38 1.14 -18.40 25.19
C ASP A 38 0.05 -18.41 24.09
N TRP A 39 -0.01 -17.33 23.30
CA TRP A 39 -0.97 -17.13 22.21
C TRP A 39 -2.45 -17.04 22.62
N PHE A 40 -2.72 -16.59 23.85
CA PHE A 40 -4.07 -16.24 24.30
C PHE A 40 -4.22 -14.73 24.45
N MET A 41 -5.31 -14.16 23.97
CA MET A 41 -5.69 -12.79 24.28
C MET A 41 -6.16 -12.73 25.74
N TYR A 42 -5.45 -11.96 26.58
CA TYR A 42 -5.82 -11.76 27.97
C TYR A 42 -6.55 -10.43 28.15
N ALA A 43 -7.76 -10.50 28.68
CA ALA A 43 -8.33 -9.39 29.44
C ALA A 43 -7.81 -9.40 30.88
N ASN A 44 -8.01 -8.33 31.63
CA ASN A 44 -7.51 -8.18 32.99
C ASN A 44 -8.57 -7.61 33.93
N ARG A 45 -8.80 -8.24 35.09
CA ARG A 45 -9.77 -7.76 36.10
C ARG A 45 -9.40 -6.40 36.68
N ALA A 46 -8.12 -6.08 36.74
CA ALA A 46 -7.62 -4.77 37.18
C ALA A 46 -7.56 -3.73 36.04
N ASP A 47 -7.91 -4.12 34.81
CA ASP A 47 -8.21 -3.20 33.71
C ASP A 47 -9.63 -3.50 33.16
N PRO A 48 -10.71 -3.18 33.91
CA PRO A 48 -12.05 -3.75 33.68
C PRO A 48 -12.64 -3.47 32.29
N GLU A 49 -12.19 -2.41 31.62
CA GLU A 49 -12.59 -2.11 30.24
C GLU A 49 -12.14 -3.22 29.27
N SER A 50 -11.00 -3.87 29.53
CA SER A 50 -10.48 -4.98 28.71
C SER A 50 -11.42 -6.19 28.69
N LEU A 51 -12.25 -6.36 29.73
CA LEU A 51 -13.25 -7.44 29.80
C LEU A 51 -14.37 -7.27 28.76
N LYS A 52 -14.49 -6.09 28.14
CA LYS A 52 -15.47 -5.79 27.07
C LYS A 52 -14.98 -6.19 25.67
N PHE A 53 -13.72 -6.58 25.55
CA PHE A 53 -13.05 -6.96 24.30
C PHE A 53 -12.94 -8.49 24.18
N PRO A 54 -12.74 -9.08 22.98
CA PRO A 54 -12.53 -10.53 22.87
C PRO A 54 -11.35 -10.94 23.74
N HIS A 55 -11.50 -12.05 24.47
CA HIS A 55 -10.39 -12.63 25.19
C HIS A 55 -10.63 -14.12 25.42
N GLU A 56 -9.55 -14.89 25.48
CA GLU A 56 -9.60 -16.30 25.87
C GLU A 56 -9.25 -16.49 27.35
N ARG A 57 -8.52 -15.55 27.94
CA ARG A 57 -8.07 -15.63 29.33
C ARG A 57 -8.29 -14.32 30.07
N ILE A 58 -8.39 -14.43 31.39
CA ILE A 58 -8.55 -13.30 32.28
C ILE A 58 -7.42 -13.35 33.29
N GLY A 59 -6.54 -12.35 33.25
CA GLY A 59 -5.51 -12.11 34.24
C GLY A 59 -6.03 -11.25 35.40
N SER A 60 -5.25 -11.23 36.48
CA SER A 60 -5.44 -10.33 37.62
C SER A 60 -4.16 -9.61 38.04
N ASP A 61 -3.04 -9.95 37.43
CA ASP A 61 -1.74 -9.42 37.79
C ASP A 61 -1.54 -8.07 37.10
N SER A 62 -1.22 -7.04 37.90
CA SER A 62 -1.05 -5.65 37.44
C SER A 62 -2.22 -5.17 36.57
N ARG A 63 -1.96 -4.47 35.44
CA ARG A 63 -2.98 -4.07 34.46
C ARG A 63 -2.64 -4.53 33.03
N SER A 64 -1.85 -5.61 32.92
CA SER A 64 -1.40 -6.16 31.63
C SER A 64 -2.56 -6.77 30.86
N SER A 65 -2.71 -6.41 29.59
CA SER A 65 -3.76 -6.92 28.70
C SER A 65 -3.20 -7.13 27.30
N GLY A 66 -3.90 -7.91 26.48
CA GLY A 66 -3.50 -8.14 25.09
C GLY A 66 -2.49 -9.27 24.89
N LEU A 67 -2.14 -9.51 23.61
CA LEU A 67 -1.15 -10.54 23.23
C LEU A 67 0.26 -10.24 23.75
N PHE A 68 0.60 -8.96 23.87
CA PHE A 68 1.90 -8.49 24.34
C PHE A 68 1.89 -8.14 25.85
N GLN A 69 0.80 -8.43 26.59
CA GLN A 69 0.69 -8.10 28.02
C GLN A 69 1.03 -6.62 28.35
N GLN A 70 0.64 -5.74 27.45
CA GLN A 70 0.91 -4.31 27.49
C GLN A 70 0.08 -3.63 28.60
N GLN A 71 0.61 -2.55 29.17
CA GLN A 71 0.04 -1.89 30.35
C GLN A 71 -0.23 -0.39 30.14
N PRO A 72 -1.34 0.15 30.67
CA PRO A 72 -1.55 1.60 30.76
C PRO A 72 -0.59 2.23 31.80
N PRO A 73 -0.22 3.51 31.64
CA PRO A 73 -0.58 4.42 30.54
C PRO A 73 0.37 4.33 29.33
N TRP A 74 1.38 3.46 29.37
CA TRP A 74 2.49 3.48 28.41
C TRP A 74 2.15 2.88 27.04
N TRP A 75 1.12 2.03 26.98
CA TRP A 75 0.76 1.27 25.78
C TRP A 75 -0.67 1.50 25.34
N GLY A 76 -0.91 2.61 24.63
CA GLY A 76 -2.16 2.89 23.93
C GLY A 76 -3.43 2.84 24.80
N THR A 77 -4.58 2.81 24.13
CA THR A 77 -5.86 2.58 24.79
C THR A 77 -6.07 1.09 25.05
N VAL A 78 -7.06 0.74 25.87
CA VAL A 78 -7.46 -0.66 26.08
C VAL A 78 -7.86 -1.32 24.76
N ALA A 79 -8.53 -0.59 23.86
CA ALA A 79 -8.90 -1.07 22.54
C ALA A 79 -7.67 -1.41 21.67
N ASP A 80 -6.60 -0.63 21.77
CA ASP A 80 -5.37 -0.88 21.02
C ASP A 80 -4.63 -2.11 21.56
N ARG A 81 -4.58 -2.29 22.89
CA ARG A 81 -3.96 -3.46 23.51
C ARG A 81 -4.71 -4.76 23.23
N MET A 82 -6.04 -4.69 23.11
CA MET A 82 -6.90 -5.85 22.89
C MET A 82 -7.10 -6.21 21.40
N ASP A 83 -6.47 -5.47 20.47
CA ASP A 83 -6.46 -5.76 19.04
C ASP A 83 -5.10 -6.36 18.63
N PRO A 84 -5.05 -7.55 18.01
CA PRO A 84 -3.79 -8.22 17.64
C PRO A 84 -2.87 -7.38 16.75
N TYR A 85 -3.44 -6.69 15.76
CA TYR A 85 -2.70 -5.89 14.80
C TYR A 85 -2.18 -4.60 15.45
N ARG A 86 -3.05 -3.87 16.17
CA ARG A 86 -2.68 -2.60 16.83
C ARG A 86 -1.69 -2.80 17.97
N SER A 87 -1.86 -3.84 18.79
CA SER A 87 -0.92 -4.18 19.86
C SER A 87 0.46 -4.56 19.32
N ALA A 88 0.50 -5.29 18.20
CA ALA A 88 1.73 -5.60 17.48
C ALA A 88 2.41 -4.36 16.91
N ARG A 89 1.64 -3.44 16.31
CA ARG A 89 2.19 -2.18 15.81
C ARG A 89 2.88 -1.37 16.90
N MET A 90 2.24 -1.22 18.06
CA MET A 90 2.87 -0.55 19.20
C MET A 90 4.17 -1.26 19.62
N PHE A 91 4.16 -2.59 19.71
CA PHE A 91 5.38 -3.37 20.02
C PHE A 91 6.50 -3.07 19.02
N PHE A 92 6.18 -3.06 17.73
CA PHE A 92 7.13 -2.76 16.67
C PHE A 92 7.62 -1.30 16.67
N GLU A 93 6.77 -0.33 17.04
CA GLU A 93 7.18 1.07 17.23
C GLU A 93 8.23 1.20 18.35
N ALA A 94 8.08 0.43 19.42
CA ALA A 94 9.09 0.36 20.47
C ALA A 94 10.34 -0.39 20.01
N LEU A 95 10.18 -1.49 19.27
CA LEU A 95 11.29 -2.29 18.75
C LEU A 95 12.16 -1.50 17.75
N LYS A 96 11.56 -0.70 16.86
CA LYS A 96 12.29 0.12 15.87
C LYS A 96 13.18 1.20 16.50
N LYS A 97 12.97 1.54 17.78
CA LYS A 97 13.86 2.44 18.54
C LYS A 97 15.14 1.74 18.99
N LEU A 98 15.18 0.42 18.89
CA LEU A 98 16.34 -0.41 19.13
C LEU A 98 16.91 -0.83 17.78
N ASP A 99 18.23 -0.86 17.63
CA ASP A 99 18.88 -1.43 16.44
C ASP A 99 18.75 -2.96 16.45
N TYR A 100 17.52 -3.47 16.41
CA TYR A 100 17.19 -4.88 16.63
C TYR A 100 17.71 -5.80 15.52
N ASN A 101 18.13 -5.23 14.39
CA ASN A 101 18.78 -5.96 13.31
C ASN A 101 20.24 -6.28 13.63
N SER A 102 20.90 -5.47 14.46
CA SER A 102 22.26 -5.74 14.90
C SER A 102 22.39 -7.05 15.66
N ASP A 103 23.52 -7.72 15.46
CA ASP A 103 23.92 -8.94 16.18
C ASP A 103 24.61 -8.64 17.53
N ALA A 104 24.60 -7.37 17.96
CA ALA A 104 25.11 -6.96 19.27
C ALA A 104 24.36 -7.63 20.43
N HIS A 105 23.10 -8.00 20.24
CA HIS A 105 22.25 -8.64 21.25
C HIS A 105 21.42 -9.77 20.66
N THR A 106 21.00 -10.71 21.52
CA THR A 106 20.09 -11.80 21.13
C THR A 106 18.70 -11.26 20.80
N PRO A 107 17.93 -11.95 19.96
CA PRO A 107 16.53 -11.61 19.72
C PRO A 107 15.69 -11.48 21.01
N GLY A 108 15.88 -12.37 21.99
CA GLY A 108 15.20 -12.31 23.27
C GLY A 108 15.60 -11.11 24.12
N TRP A 109 16.84 -10.63 24.00
CA TRP A 109 17.26 -9.38 24.63
C TRP A 109 16.44 -8.18 24.12
N TYR A 110 16.21 -8.10 22.80
CA TYR A 110 15.41 -7.02 22.23
C TYR A 110 13.93 -7.10 22.65
N ALA A 111 13.36 -8.31 22.73
CA ALA A 111 12.04 -8.52 23.31
C ALA A 111 11.96 -7.99 24.75
N GLN A 112 12.95 -8.35 25.58
CA GLN A 112 13.04 -7.85 26.95
C GLN A 112 13.25 -6.34 27.03
N ALA A 113 14.03 -5.74 26.13
CA ALA A 113 14.27 -4.30 26.11
C ALA A 113 12.99 -3.51 25.81
N VAL A 114 12.10 -4.07 24.97
CA VAL A 114 10.77 -3.53 24.70
C VAL A 114 9.82 -3.77 25.88
N GLN A 115 9.74 -5.01 26.37
CA GLN A 115 8.71 -5.41 27.34
C GLN A 115 9.03 -5.08 28.80
N ARG A 116 10.32 -5.05 29.14
CA ARG A 116 10.84 -4.84 30.50
C ARG A 116 10.18 -5.80 31.51
N SER A 117 10.05 -7.07 31.13
CA SER A 117 9.43 -8.11 31.94
C SER A 117 10.29 -8.50 33.15
N SER A 118 9.68 -9.09 34.17
CA SER A 118 10.39 -9.62 35.36
C SER A 118 11.14 -10.92 35.07
N PHE A 119 11.00 -11.51 33.88
CA PHE A 119 11.61 -12.77 33.49
C PHE A 119 12.39 -12.65 32.16
N PRO A 120 13.52 -11.91 32.15
CA PRO A 120 14.24 -11.53 30.93
C PRO A 120 14.71 -12.71 30.08
N ASP A 121 15.07 -13.83 30.71
CA ASP A 121 15.69 -14.97 30.03
C ASP A 121 14.70 -15.87 29.27
N ARG A 122 13.39 -15.60 29.38
CA ARG A 122 12.35 -16.48 28.79
C ARG A 122 12.20 -16.32 27.28
N TYR A 123 12.47 -15.15 26.72
CA TYR A 123 12.22 -14.90 25.30
C TYR A 123 13.11 -15.72 24.38
N ASP A 124 14.41 -15.82 24.68
CA ASP A 124 15.34 -16.60 23.86
C ASP A 124 14.96 -18.09 23.81
N THR A 125 14.31 -18.63 24.86
CA THR A 125 13.83 -20.02 24.88
C THR A 125 12.73 -20.31 23.85
N ARG A 126 12.03 -19.27 23.37
CA ARG A 126 10.93 -19.37 22.40
C ARG A 126 11.31 -18.92 20.99
N ILE A 127 12.55 -18.49 20.76
CA ILE A 127 12.99 -18.01 19.44
C ILE A 127 12.97 -19.11 18.37
N GLY A 128 13.34 -20.35 18.73
CA GLY A 128 13.27 -21.47 17.79
C GLY A 128 11.84 -21.74 17.31
N GLU A 129 10.90 -21.87 18.24
CA GLU A 129 9.48 -22.06 17.94
C GLU A 129 8.87 -20.87 17.19
N ALA A 130 9.25 -19.64 17.56
CA ALA A 130 8.82 -18.44 16.87
C ALA A 130 9.34 -18.36 15.44
N ARG A 131 10.58 -18.82 15.21
CA ARG A 131 11.17 -18.92 13.87
C ARG A 131 10.44 -19.97 13.03
N GLU A 132 10.19 -21.16 13.55
CA GLU A 132 9.42 -22.19 12.84
C GLU A 132 8.01 -21.71 12.50
N LEU A 133 7.36 -20.97 13.42
CA LEU A 133 6.06 -20.36 13.16
C LEU A 133 6.14 -19.29 12.06
N TYR A 134 7.16 -18.45 12.11
CA TYR A 134 7.41 -17.45 11.07
C TYR A 134 7.69 -18.13 9.72
N GLU A 135 8.62 -19.08 9.65
CA GLU A 135 8.98 -19.83 8.44
C GLU A 135 7.79 -20.63 7.89
N ARG A 136 6.91 -21.16 8.73
CA ARG A 136 5.69 -21.83 8.27
C ARG A 136 4.66 -20.86 7.69
N LEU A 137 4.52 -19.68 8.29
CA LEU A 137 3.56 -18.66 7.81
C LEU A 137 4.12 -17.83 6.65
N ALA A 138 5.44 -17.74 6.54
CA ALA A 138 6.16 -17.06 5.48
C ALA A 138 6.53 -18.00 4.32
N GLY A 139 6.69 -19.30 4.58
CA GLY A 139 7.08 -20.34 3.60
C GLY A 139 5.97 -20.77 2.63
N ASP A 140 4.77 -20.17 2.73
CA ASP A 140 3.81 -20.08 1.62
C ASP A 140 4.24 -19.01 0.58
N ILE A 141 5.44 -18.43 0.73
CA ILE A 141 6.14 -17.51 -0.19
C ILE A 141 7.56 -18.09 -0.41
N PRO A 142 8.06 -18.26 -1.66
CA PRO A 142 9.35 -18.94 -1.89
C PRO A 142 10.57 -18.11 -1.43
N GLU A 143 11.57 -18.76 -0.81
CA GLU A 143 12.85 -18.11 -0.44
C GLU A 143 13.82 -17.93 -1.63
N PRO A 144 14.53 -16.79 -1.72
CA PRO A 144 15.72 -16.61 -2.57
C PRO A 144 17.01 -17.04 -1.87
N ALA A 145 18.02 -17.44 -2.66
CA ALA A 145 19.30 -17.99 -2.20
C ALA A 145 20.16 -17.01 -1.37
N GLU A 146 20.91 -17.58 -0.43
CA GLU A 146 21.74 -16.93 0.58
C GLU A 146 22.78 -15.97 -0.01
N GLY A 147 22.82 -14.72 0.47
CA GLY A 147 23.95 -13.80 0.26
C GLY A 147 23.69 -12.52 -0.55
N GLN A 148 22.46 -12.22 -0.96
CA GLN A 148 22.10 -10.93 -1.57
C GLN A 148 20.98 -10.28 -0.77
N LEU A 149 21.21 -9.06 -0.29
CA LEU A 149 20.17 -8.20 0.30
C LEU A 149 19.10 -7.92 -0.77
N VAL A 150 18.03 -8.71 -0.77
CA VAL A 150 16.80 -8.37 -1.48
C VAL A 150 15.98 -7.45 -0.58
N PRO A 151 15.81 -6.17 -0.93
CA PRO A 151 14.96 -5.28 -0.15
C PRO A 151 13.50 -5.75 -0.21
N ALA A 152 12.89 -5.94 0.96
CA ALA A 152 11.50 -6.35 1.11
C ALA A 152 10.57 -5.18 0.78
N TYR A 153 9.80 -5.29 -0.30
CA TYR A 153 8.86 -4.25 -0.69
C TYR A 153 7.48 -4.86 -0.97
N THR A 154 6.48 -4.47 -0.19
CA THR A 154 5.09 -4.90 -0.33
C THR A 154 4.43 -4.21 -1.54
N MET A 155 4.38 -4.95 -2.64
CA MET A 155 3.55 -4.67 -3.81
C MET A 155 2.16 -5.27 -3.61
N ASN A 156 1.09 -4.47 -3.69
CA ASN A 156 -0.27 -5.00 -3.85
C ASN A 156 -0.47 -5.46 -5.31
N GLU A 157 0.27 -6.49 -5.71
CA GLU A 157 0.08 -7.17 -6.99
C GLU A 157 -1.05 -8.20 -6.86
N ILE A 158 -2.04 -8.10 -7.74
CA ILE A 158 -3.03 -9.15 -7.92
C ILE A 158 -2.46 -10.16 -8.91
N ASP A 159 -2.06 -11.32 -8.42
CA ASP A 159 -1.58 -12.41 -9.27
C ASP A 159 -2.77 -13.11 -9.94
N LEU A 160 -2.89 -12.92 -11.26
CA LEU A 160 -3.85 -13.60 -12.13
C LEU A 160 -3.13 -14.41 -13.21
N THR A 161 -1.87 -14.78 -12.99
CA THR A 161 -1.11 -15.60 -13.92
C THR A 161 -1.80 -16.95 -14.14
N GLY A 162 -1.73 -17.46 -15.37
CA GLY A 162 -2.42 -18.71 -15.75
C GLY A 162 -3.93 -18.58 -16.00
N SER A 163 -4.53 -17.40 -15.82
CA SER A 163 -5.97 -17.17 -16.07
C SER A 163 -6.34 -16.99 -17.56
N HIS A 164 -5.36 -16.94 -18.47
CA HIS A 164 -5.57 -16.89 -19.92
C HIS A 164 -4.43 -17.57 -20.70
N ALA A 165 -4.70 -17.93 -21.97
CA ALA A 165 -3.76 -18.67 -22.80
C ALA A 165 -2.84 -17.79 -23.70
N SER A 166 -3.04 -16.47 -23.72
CA SER A 166 -2.27 -15.51 -24.52
C SER A 166 -0.85 -15.34 -23.99
N HIS A 167 0.01 -16.32 -24.26
CA HIS A 167 1.43 -16.36 -23.93
C HIS A 167 2.09 -17.54 -24.65
N SER A 168 3.41 -17.59 -24.70
CA SER A 168 4.15 -18.75 -25.23
C SER A 168 5.33 -19.13 -24.34
N SER A 169 5.95 -20.28 -24.63
CA SER A 169 7.25 -20.61 -24.07
C SER A 169 8.30 -19.57 -24.50
N ARG A 170 9.27 -19.27 -23.63
CA ARG A 170 10.48 -18.50 -23.99
C ARG A 170 11.50 -19.35 -24.77
N ASN A 171 11.25 -20.65 -24.95
CA ASN A 171 12.16 -21.60 -25.60
C ASN A 171 13.57 -21.59 -24.98
N GLY A 172 13.66 -21.45 -23.66
CA GLY A 172 14.92 -21.37 -22.92
C GLY A 172 15.64 -20.01 -23.00
N ALA A 173 15.09 -19.01 -23.71
CA ALA A 173 15.61 -17.66 -23.69
C ALA A 173 15.41 -17.03 -22.30
N LYS A 174 16.43 -16.30 -21.83
CA LYS A 174 16.36 -15.49 -20.61
C LYS A 174 16.02 -14.04 -20.97
N PRO A 175 15.13 -13.38 -20.23
CA PRO A 175 14.87 -11.96 -20.46
C PRO A 175 16.12 -11.14 -20.14
N TRP A 176 16.33 -10.10 -20.93
CA TRP A 176 17.41 -9.12 -20.73
C TRP A 176 16.94 -7.69 -20.95
N LEU A 177 15.66 -7.46 -21.26
CA LEU A 177 15.04 -6.14 -21.28
C LEU A 177 13.74 -6.13 -20.49
N PHE A 178 13.48 -5.03 -19.80
CA PHE A 178 12.17 -4.66 -19.29
C PHE A 178 11.60 -3.55 -20.17
N VAL A 179 10.38 -3.70 -20.67
CA VAL A 179 9.79 -2.82 -21.68
C VAL A 179 8.47 -2.25 -21.17
N LEU A 180 8.37 -0.92 -21.16
CA LEU A 180 7.17 -0.17 -20.84
C LEU A 180 6.29 0.04 -22.08
N HIS A 181 4.97 -0.04 -21.91
CA HIS A 181 3.97 0.06 -22.97
C HIS A 181 2.81 0.97 -22.58
N THR A 182 2.16 1.55 -23.59
CA THR A 182 0.85 2.22 -23.44
C THR A 182 -0.26 1.30 -23.94
N GLN A 183 -1.50 1.54 -23.52
CA GLN A 183 -2.64 0.72 -23.95
C GLN A 183 -3.20 1.18 -25.32
N GLU A 184 -3.07 2.47 -25.64
CA GLU A 184 -3.78 3.13 -26.75
C GLU A 184 -5.31 2.99 -26.69
N GLY A 185 -5.85 2.90 -25.48
CA GLY A 185 -7.27 2.68 -25.22
C GLY A 185 -7.71 3.25 -23.88
N GLY A 186 -9.02 3.28 -23.65
CA GLY A 186 -9.59 3.57 -22.33
C GLY A 186 -9.68 2.31 -21.47
N GLY A 187 -9.56 2.46 -20.15
CA GLY A 187 -9.76 1.36 -19.21
C GLY A 187 -8.88 1.45 -17.97
N ASN A 188 -8.87 0.34 -17.23
CA ASN A 188 -8.08 0.13 -16.01
C ASN A 188 -7.34 -1.22 -16.10
N ALA A 189 -6.49 -1.53 -15.13
CA ALA A 189 -5.63 -2.72 -15.16
C ALA A 189 -6.43 -4.03 -15.29
N GLU A 190 -7.51 -4.17 -14.53
CA GLU A 190 -8.38 -5.34 -14.57
C GLU A 190 -9.12 -5.50 -15.91
N GLY A 191 -9.61 -4.39 -16.46
CA GLY A 191 -10.26 -4.37 -17.77
C GLY A 191 -9.31 -4.80 -18.88
N LEU A 192 -8.07 -4.31 -18.84
CA LEU A 192 -7.02 -4.69 -19.79
C LEU A 192 -6.61 -6.16 -19.63
N HIS A 193 -6.42 -6.65 -18.40
CA HIS A 193 -6.17 -8.06 -18.13
C HIS A 193 -7.28 -8.96 -18.69
N ASN A 194 -8.55 -8.62 -18.43
CA ASN A 194 -9.69 -9.38 -18.92
C ASN A 194 -9.84 -9.37 -20.44
N TYR A 195 -9.29 -8.37 -21.13
CA TYR A 195 -9.23 -8.36 -22.59
C TYR A 195 -8.33 -9.47 -23.16
N PHE A 196 -7.21 -9.81 -22.48
CA PHE A 196 -6.29 -10.85 -22.93
C PHE A 196 -6.92 -12.24 -23.02
N LYS A 197 -7.96 -12.52 -22.22
CA LYS A 197 -8.72 -13.78 -22.26
C LYS A 197 -9.34 -14.08 -23.64
N ARG A 198 -9.52 -13.05 -24.46
CA ARG A 198 -10.16 -13.15 -25.79
C ARG A 198 -9.34 -12.55 -26.93
N ALA A 199 -8.14 -12.05 -26.65
CA ALA A 199 -7.31 -11.35 -27.62
C ALA A 199 -5.92 -11.99 -27.73
N PRO A 200 -5.32 -12.06 -28.93
CA PRO A 200 -3.98 -12.62 -29.14
C PRO A 200 -2.88 -11.60 -28.76
N VAL A 201 -3.03 -10.94 -27.62
CA VAL A 201 -2.11 -9.95 -27.06
C VAL A 201 -2.11 -10.08 -25.54
N SER A 202 -0.98 -9.78 -24.90
CA SER A 202 -0.85 -9.83 -23.44
C SER A 202 0.40 -9.08 -22.99
N TYR A 203 0.42 -8.67 -21.74
CA TYR A 203 1.63 -8.20 -21.05
C TYR A 203 1.90 -9.08 -19.82
N HIS A 204 3.11 -9.02 -19.27
CA HIS A 204 3.37 -9.65 -17.98
C HIS A 204 2.62 -8.92 -16.88
N TYR A 205 2.57 -7.59 -16.99
CA TYR A 205 1.88 -6.74 -16.03
C TYR A 205 0.95 -5.75 -16.71
N THR A 206 -0.18 -5.50 -16.07
CA THR A 206 -1.05 -4.35 -16.35
C THR A 206 -1.15 -3.49 -15.10
N VAL A 207 -1.00 -2.18 -15.24
CA VAL A 207 -0.98 -1.27 -14.09
C VAL A 207 -1.84 -0.04 -14.33
N ASP A 208 -2.53 0.41 -13.29
CA ASP A 208 -3.13 1.73 -13.15
C ASP A 208 -2.77 2.33 -11.78
N ASN A 209 -3.29 3.52 -11.42
CA ASN A 209 -2.94 4.18 -10.16
C ASN A 209 -3.32 3.45 -8.88
N SER A 210 -4.19 2.44 -8.99
CA SER A 210 -4.78 1.72 -7.87
C SER A 210 -4.42 0.24 -7.86
N THR A 211 -4.09 -0.32 -9.03
CA THR A 211 -4.04 -1.75 -9.23
C THR A 211 -2.85 -2.13 -10.10
N LEU A 212 -2.06 -3.09 -9.63
CA LEU A 212 -1.09 -3.83 -10.42
C LEU A 212 -1.57 -5.28 -10.55
N ILE A 213 -1.55 -5.84 -11.76
CA ILE A 213 -1.94 -7.23 -12.01
C ILE A 213 -0.81 -7.98 -12.73
N GLY A 214 -0.40 -9.11 -12.16
CA GLY A 214 0.41 -10.12 -12.83
C GLY A 214 -0.48 -10.92 -13.78
N SER A 215 -0.32 -10.70 -15.09
CA SER A 215 -1.15 -11.31 -16.15
C SER A 215 -0.49 -12.53 -16.79
N VAL A 216 0.82 -12.46 -17.04
CA VAL A 216 1.62 -13.57 -17.58
C VAL A 216 2.82 -13.78 -16.68
N ASP A 217 3.03 -15.01 -16.24
CA ASP A 217 4.22 -15.41 -15.49
C ASP A 217 5.47 -15.03 -16.28
N THR A 218 6.42 -14.37 -15.62
CA THR A 218 7.67 -13.89 -16.23
C THR A 218 8.57 -15.00 -16.75
N ASP A 219 8.37 -16.26 -16.35
CA ASP A 219 9.04 -17.41 -16.95
C ASP A 219 8.49 -17.79 -18.34
N ARG A 220 7.34 -17.22 -18.72
CA ARG A 220 6.73 -17.32 -20.06
C ARG A 220 6.91 -16.02 -20.84
N ALA A 221 6.73 -16.08 -22.15
CA ALA A 221 6.75 -14.93 -23.02
C ALA A 221 5.33 -14.36 -23.17
N SER A 222 5.10 -13.11 -22.77
CA SER A 222 3.91 -12.35 -23.18
C SER A 222 3.94 -12.05 -24.69
N TRP A 223 2.77 -11.91 -25.30
CA TRP A 223 2.62 -11.49 -26.71
C TRP A 223 2.42 -9.98 -26.81
N SER A 224 3.52 -9.22 -26.80
CA SER A 224 3.49 -7.74 -26.73
C SER A 224 4.50 -7.03 -27.63
N VAL A 225 5.57 -7.71 -28.08
CA VAL A 225 6.70 -7.09 -28.80
C VAL A 225 7.23 -7.97 -29.95
N LEU A 226 6.34 -8.70 -30.63
CA LEU A 226 6.69 -9.53 -31.80
C LEU A 226 7.86 -10.49 -31.51
N ASP A 227 8.92 -10.44 -32.33
CA ASP A 227 10.11 -11.30 -32.21
C ASP A 227 10.92 -11.05 -30.92
N ALA A 228 10.61 -9.97 -30.18
CA ALA A 228 11.23 -9.69 -28.88
C ALA A 228 10.55 -10.35 -27.69
N ASN A 229 9.43 -11.04 -27.88
CA ASN A 229 8.66 -11.67 -26.81
C ASN A 229 9.51 -12.60 -25.92
N PRO A 230 10.40 -13.48 -26.45
CA PRO A 230 11.12 -14.45 -25.62
C PRO A 230 12.12 -13.84 -24.64
N TYR A 231 12.59 -12.61 -24.89
CA TYR A 231 13.69 -12.00 -24.13
C TYR A 231 13.35 -10.64 -23.49
N THR A 232 12.07 -10.32 -23.44
CA THR A 232 11.54 -9.12 -22.76
C THR A 232 10.61 -9.50 -21.62
N ILE A 233 10.55 -8.62 -20.62
CA ILE A 233 9.47 -8.52 -19.64
C ILE A 233 8.71 -7.24 -20.00
N ASN A 234 7.37 -7.28 -19.94
CA ASN A 234 6.53 -6.27 -20.57
C ASN A 234 5.45 -5.82 -19.61
N LEU A 235 5.36 -4.51 -19.36
CA LEU A 235 4.36 -3.88 -18.51
C LEU A 235 3.61 -2.83 -19.30
N CYS A 236 2.27 -2.85 -19.22
CA CYS A 236 1.41 -1.87 -19.89
C CYS A 236 0.67 -1.00 -18.87
N PHE A 237 0.73 0.32 -19.07
CA PHE A 237 -0.07 1.30 -18.34
C PHE A 237 -1.51 1.29 -18.90
N ALA A 238 -2.47 0.75 -18.15
CA ALA A 238 -3.86 0.69 -18.59
C ALA A 238 -4.50 2.08 -18.63
N GLY A 239 -5.29 2.36 -19.67
CA GLY A 239 -5.93 3.65 -19.90
C GLY A 239 -5.01 4.73 -20.51
N SER A 240 -3.76 4.37 -20.81
CA SER A 240 -2.75 5.32 -21.28
C SER A 240 -2.66 5.44 -22.82
N ARG A 241 -2.06 6.53 -23.27
CA ARG A 241 -1.73 6.83 -24.68
C ARG A 241 -0.33 7.43 -24.80
N ALA A 242 0.43 7.02 -25.80
CA ALA A 242 1.77 7.55 -26.12
C ALA A 242 1.74 9.05 -26.47
N ALA A 243 0.59 9.57 -26.91
CA ALA A 243 0.39 10.99 -27.22
C ALA A 243 0.23 11.88 -25.98
N GLN A 244 0.11 11.32 -24.78
CA GLN A 244 -0.11 12.09 -23.54
C GLN A 244 0.96 13.16 -23.30
N SER A 245 0.55 14.24 -22.65
CA SER A 245 1.51 15.22 -22.12
C SER A 245 2.27 14.65 -20.92
N ARG A 246 3.41 15.26 -20.59
CA ARG A 246 4.19 14.89 -19.40
C ARG A 246 3.38 15.11 -18.12
N GLU A 247 2.62 16.21 -18.06
CA GLU A 247 1.75 16.57 -16.94
C GLU A 247 0.61 15.55 -16.79
N GLU A 248 0.08 15.03 -17.90
CA GLU A 248 -0.91 13.95 -17.86
C GLU A 248 -0.31 12.65 -17.33
N TRP A 249 0.92 12.31 -17.74
CA TRP A 249 1.63 11.16 -17.16
C TRP A 249 1.81 11.30 -15.66
N ILE A 250 2.34 12.43 -15.19
CA ILE A 250 2.60 12.64 -13.76
C ILE A 250 1.27 12.70 -12.98
N GLY A 251 0.29 13.46 -13.47
CA GLY A 251 -0.97 13.71 -12.77
C GLY A 251 -1.94 12.54 -12.78
N LYS A 252 -1.99 11.75 -13.86
CA LYS A 252 -2.94 10.62 -14.02
C LYS A 252 -2.29 9.26 -13.80
N PHE A 253 -0.96 9.14 -13.83
CA PHE A 253 -0.26 7.85 -13.74
C PHE A 253 0.88 7.85 -12.70
N GLY A 254 1.01 8.86 -11.84
CA GLY A 254 2.12 8.97 -10.89
C GLY A 254 2.32 7.73 -10.00
N ASN A 255 1.24 7.16 -9.46
CA ASN A 255 1.31 5.92 -8.69
C ASN A 255 1.59 4.71 -9.59
N ALA A 256 0.98 4.66 -10.77
CA ALA A 256 1.25 3.59 -11.73
C ALA A 256 2.73 3.56 -12.14
N ILE A 257 3.38 4.72 -12.29
CA ILE A 257 4.80 4.88 -12.61
C ILE A 257 5.68 4.33 -11.49
N ASP A 258 5.32 4.61 -10.23
CA ASP A 258 6.04 4.09 -9.07
C ASP A 258 5.91 2.56 -8.97
N LEU A 259 4.68 2.04 -9.15
CA LEU A 259 4.45 0.60 -9.20
C LEU A 259 5.23 -0.05 -10.36
N ALA A 260 5.23 0.56 -11.54
CA ALA A 260 5.99 0.06 -12.69
C ALA A 260 7.49 0.02 -12.41
N ALA A 261 8.05 1.03 -11.75
CA ALA A 261 9.46 1.08 -11.37
C ALA A 261 9.81 -0.02 -10.35
N GLN A 262 8.95 -0.24 -9.36
CA GLN A 262 9.13 -1.26 -8.34
C GLN A 262 9.11 -2.68 -8.93
N VAL A 263 8.16 -3.00 -9.83
CA VAL A 263 8.14 -4.29 -10.55
C VAL A 263 9.35 -4.42 -11.47
N ALA A 264 9.74 -3.34 -12.17
CA ALA A 264 10.91 -3.36 -13.04
C ALA A 264 12.17 -3.71 -12.25
N VAL A 265 12.39 -3.09 -11.09
CA VAL A 265 13.53 -3.43 -10.21
C VAL A 265 13.46 -4.88 -9.76
N ARG A 266 12.31 -5.33 -9.23
CA ARG A 266 12.13 -6.73 -8.79
C ARG A 266 12.54 -7.72 -9.87
N ASP A 267 12.02 -7.54 -11.07
CA ASP A 267 12.21 -8.51 -12.15
C ASP A 267 13.59 -8.38 -12.79
N CYS A 268 14.14 -7.16 -12.88
CA CYS A 268 15.51 -6.96 -13.29
C CYS A 268 16.47 -7.72 -12.36
N LEU A 269 16.28 -7.62 -11.05
CA LEU A 269 17.07 -8.37 -10.07
C LEU A 269 16.84 -9.89 -10.18
N LYS A 270 15.58 -10.34 -10.30
CA LYS A 270 15.22 -11.76 -10.48
C LYS A 270 15.96 -12.40 -11.67
N TYR A 271 16.07 -11.70 -12.78
CA TYR A 271 16.63 -12.23 -14.02
C TYR A 271 18.07 -11.79 -14.32
N GLY A 272 18.70 -11.03 -13.43
CA GLY A 272 20.07 -10.52 -13.61
C GLY A 272 20.19 -9.50 -14.75
N ILE A 273 19.16 -8.68 -14.95
CA ILE A 273 19.13 -7.56 -15.88
C ILE A 273 19.64 -6.33 -15.12
N ASP A 274 20.62 -5.61 -15.69
CA ASP A 274 21.02 -4.29 -15.19
C ASP A 274 19.82 -3.32 -15.24
N PRO A 275 19.30 -2.80 -14.12
CA PRO A 275 18.09 -1.96 -14.07
C PRO A 275 18.34 -0.51 -14.50
N ARG A 276 19.36 -0.26 -15.32
CA ARG A 276 19.60 1.06 -15.92
C ARG A 276 18.53 1.44 -16.93
N ILE A 277 18.21 2.72 -16.99
CA ILE A 277 17.30 3.28 -17.99
C ILE A 277 18.04 3.49 -19.31
N LEU A 278 17.52 2.93 -20.40
CA LEU A 278 18.11 3.01 -21.76
C LEU A 278 17.48 4.09 -22.63
N ALA A 279 16.56 4.89 -22.08
CA ALA A 279 15.78 5.86 -22.83
C ALA A 279 16.56 7.10 -23.32
N GLN A 280 17.85 7.22 -22.99
CA GLN A 280 18.68 8.35 -23.47
C GLN A 280 19.23 8.13 -24.89
N ASP A 281 19.39 6.88 -25.32
CA ASP A 281 19.85 6.52 -26.67
C ASP A 281 19.31 5.15 -27.10
N TYR A 282 18.11 5.17 -27.69
CA TYR A 282 17.47 3.96 -28.18
C TYR A 282 18.24 3.28 -29.31
N THR A 283 19.06 4.01 -30.08
CA THR A 283 19.80 3.44 -31.22
C THR A 283 21.01 2.62 -30.81
N ALA A 284 21.51 2.83 -29.58
CA ALA A 284 22.56 2.02 -28.96
C ALA A 284 22.06 0.68 -28.40
N ILE A 285 20.75 0.45 -28.38
CA ILE A 285 20.17 -0.80 -27.88
C ILE A 285 20.33 -1.90 -28.93
N GLY A 286 21.19 -2.87 -28.64
CA GLY A 286 21.43 -4.04 -29.46
C GLY A 286 21.06 -5.34 -28.76
N ARG A 287 21.36 -6.45 -29.42
CA ARG A 287 21.14 -7.79 -28.85
C ARG A 287 21.88 -7.94 -27.52
N ARG A 288 21.16 -8.33 -26.46
CA ARG A 288 21.66 -8.48 -25.07
C ARG A 288 22.02 -7.18 -24.35
N THR A 289 21.69 -6.00 -24.90
CA THR A 289 21.79 -4.76 -24.12
C THR A 289 20.81 -4.84 -22.96
N GLN A 290 21.33 -4.93 -21.74
CA GLN A 290 20.52 -5.02 -20.53
C GLN A 290 20.03 -3.64 -20.10
N GLY A 291 18.78 -3.56 -19.64
CA GLY A 291 18.17 -2.32 -19.18
C GLY A 291 16.65 -2.30 -19.21
N ILE A 292 16.13 -1.15 -18.82
CA ILE A 292 14.72 -0.79 -18.92
C ILE A 292 14.57 0.20 -20.07
N CYS A 293 13.65 -0.08 -20.99
CA CYS A 293 13.31 0.79 -22.09
C CYS A 293 11.80 0.77 -22.33
N ASP A 294 11.38 1.35 -23.44
CA ASP A 294 10.04 1.25 -23.98
C ASP A 294 10.08 0.75 -25.43
N HIS A 295 8.96 0.80 -26.13
CA HIS A 295 8.85 0.33 -27.51
C HIS A 295 9.76 1.11 -28.48
N SER A 296 10.16 2.34 -28.16
CA SER A 296 11.16 3.06 -28.96
C SER A 296 12.51 2.33 -28.97
N GLY A 297 12.89 1.66 -27.88
CA GLY A 297 14.08 0.81 -27.85
C GLY A 297 13.96 -0.46 -28.71
N ILE A 298 12.75 -0.99 -28.84
CA ILE A 298 12.45 -2.15 -29.68
C ILE A 298 12.47 -1.75 -31.17
N THR A 299 11.78 -0.67 -31.52
CA THR A 299 11.69 -0.14 -32.89
C THR A 299 13.01 0.42 -33.38
N PHE A 300 13.67 1.31 -32.64
CA PHE A 300 14.88 1.98 -33.11
C PHE A 300 16.15 1.22 -32.80
N GLY A 301 16.21 0.50 -31.68
CA GLY A 301 17.39 -0.29 -31.32
C GLY A 301 17.39 -1.65 -32.01
N LEU A 302 16.38 -2.48 -31.69
CA LEU A 302 16.31 -3.85 -32.20
C LEU A 302 15.74 -3.98 -33.62
N LYS A 303 15.17 -2.90 -34.18
CA LYS A 303 14.53 -2.87 -35.51
C LYS A 303 13.33 -3.82 -35.62
N ILE A 304 12.56 -3.93 -34.53
CA ILE A 304 11.36 -4.76 -34.44
C ILE A 304 10.17 -3.86 -34.15
N GLY A 305 9.08 -3.98 -34.91
CA GLY A 305 7.90 -3.11 -34.75
C GLY A 305 8.07 -1.70 -35.32
N ASP A 306 7.02 -0.89 -35.19
CA ASP A 306 6.92 0.44 -35.81
C ASP A 306 6.30 1.52 -34.90
N HIS A 307 6.01 1.21 -33.63
CA HIS A 307 5.45 2.16 -32.65
C HIS A 307 6.43 2.50 -31.52
N THR A 308 6.08 3.51 -30.73
CA THR A 308 7.01 4.25 -29.86
C THR A 308 6.47 4.51 -28.47
N ASP A 309 5.54 3.68 -27.98
CA ASP A 309 5.18 3.64 -26.56
C ASP A 309 6.46 3.68 -25.73
N VAL A 310 6.51 4.39 -24.61
CA VAL A 310 5.44 5.12 -23.89
C VAL A 310 5.24 6.55 -24.40
N GLY A 311 5.89 6.90 -25.52
CA GLY A 311 5.81 8.19 -26.16
C GLY A 311 6.82 9.21 -25.64
N LYS A 312 7.12 10.22 -26.47
CA LYS A 312 8.21 11.20 -26.26
C LYS A 312 8.10 12.04 -24.98
N ASN A 313 6.92 12.11 -24.37
CA ASN A 313 6.63 12.95 -23.20
C ASN A 313 6.62 12.15 -21.88
N PHE A 314 6.87 10.84 -21.92
CA PHE A 314 6.92 10.04 -20.71
C PHE A 314 8.02 10.58 -19.76
N PRO A 315 7.74 10.70 -18.45
CA PRO A 315 8.68 11.31 -17.51
C PRO A 315 9.77 10.33 -17.08
N TRP A 316 10.71 10.06 -17.99
CA TRP A 316 11.82 9.13 -17.76
C TRP A 316 12.71 9.50 -16.58
N ASP A 317 12.87 10.79 -16.28
CA ASP A 317 13.55 11.27 -15.07
C ASP A 317 12.82 10.83 -13.80
N VAL A 318 11.50 10.99 -13.73
CA VAL A 318 10.69 10.54 -12.59
C VAL A 318 10.75 9.02 -12.46
N PHE A 319 10.62 8.29 -13.57
CA PHE A 319 10.74 6.84 -13.56
C PHE A 319 12.15 6.38 -13.13
N THR A 320 13.21 7.08 -13.57
CA THR A 320 14.60 6.83 -13.14
C THR A 320 14.75 7.02 -11.63
N ASP A 321 14.19 8.10 -11.09
CA ASP A 321 14.21 8.37 -9.64
C ASP A 321 13.49 7.28 -8.85
N ARG A 322 12.34 6.78 -9.34
CA ARG A 322 11.63 5.66 -8.72
C ARG A 322 12.43 4.36 -8.82
N VAL A 323 13.03 4.04 -9.96
CA VAL A 323 13.90 2.86 -10.10
C VAL A 323 15.06 2.93 -9.11
N ASN A 324 15.75 4.08 -9.01
CA ASN A 324 16.84 4.27 -8.05
C ASN A 324 16.35 4.13 -6.60
N HIS A 325 15.16 4.66 -6.28
CA HIS A 325 14.53 4.51 -4.98
C HIS A 325 14.32 3.04 -4.60
N TRP A 326 13.74 2.25 -5.51
CA TRP A 326 13.50 0.82 -5.29
C TRP A 326 14.76 -0.04 -5.38
N LEU A 327 15.82 0.43 -6.03
CA LEU A 327 17.07 -0.32 -6.17
C LEU A 327 17.97 -0.24 -4.93
N HIS A 328 17.95 0.90 -4.23
CA HIS A 328 18.92 1.20 -3.18
C HIS A 328 18.33 1.20 -1.76
N GLY A 329 17.02 0.96 -1.60
CA GLY A 329 16.36 1.18 -0.31
C GLY A 329 16.20 2.67 -0.01
N SER A 330 15.32 3.00 0.93
CA SER A 330 15.18 4.35 1.48
C SER A 330 16.39 4.71 2.38
N GLY A 331 17.60 4.65 1.82
CA GLY A 331 18.87 5.03 2.44
C GLY A 331 19.50 6.17 1.66
N SER A 332 19.35 7.39 2.16
CA SER A 332 20.06 8.62 1.77
C SER A 332 20.22 8.89 0.26
N ALA A 333 19.15 9.33 -0.38
CA ALA A 333 19.26 10.40 -1.35
C ALA A 333 18.11 11.37 -1.09
N THR A 334 18.43 12.50 -0.44
CA THR A 334 17.59 13.68 -0.53
C THR A 334 17.40 13.95 -2.03
N PRO A 335 16.16 13.99 -2.56
CA PRO A 335 15.96 14.54 -3.89
C PRO A 335 16.63 15.92 -3.90
N PRO A 336 17.40 16.32 -4.93
CA PRO A 336 17.73 17.73 -5.05
C PRO A 336 16.40 18.48 -5.03
N ALA A 337 16.24 19.38 -4.05
CA ALA A 337 15.02 20.17 -3.91
C ALA A 337 14.66 20.75 -5.28
N PRO A 338 13.43 20.57 -5.78
CA PRO A 338 12.99 21.34 -6.92
C PRO A 338 13.18 22.82 -6.57
N VAL A 339 13.58 23.60 -7.56
CA VAL A 339 13.75 25.05 -7.43
C VAL A 339 12.37 25.65 -7.06
N GLY A 340 12.09 25.77 -5.75
CA GLY A 340 10.82 26.24 -5.19
C GLY A 340 10.27 25.30 -4.10
N ASN A 341 9.77 25.88 -3.02
CA ASN A 341 9.05 25.17 -1.96
C ASN A 341 7.82 24.44 -2.55
N ALA A 342 7.70 23.12 -2.33
CA ALA A 342 6.62 22.30 -2.93
C ALA A 342 5.22 22.67 -2.42
N ILE A 343 5.12 23.12 -1.16
CA ILE A 343 3.89 23.66 -0.60
C ILE A 343 3.51 24.97 -1.30
N ASP A 344 4.49 25.84 -1.60
CA ASP A 344 4.24 27.07 -2.36
C ASP A 344 3.80 26.75 -3.80
N ALA A 345 4.41 25.74 -4.43
CA ALA A 345 4.02 25.31 -5.78
C ALA A 345 2.58 24.78 -5.83
N GLU A 346 2.17 23.96 -4.87
CA GLU A 346 0.78 23.49 -4.81
C GLU A 346 -0.18 24.62 -4.40
N ALA A 347 0.27 25.61 -3.61
CA ALA A 347 -0.53 26.79 -3.30
C ALA A 347 -0.86 27.61 -4.56
N GLU A 348 0.10 27.74 -5.48
CA GLU A 348 -0.14 28.38 -6.79
C GLU A 348 -1.11 27.60 -7.66
N VAL A 349 -1.09 26.26 -7.59
CA VAL A 349 -2.07 25.42 -8.29
C VAL A 349 -3.46 25.56 -7.68
N ALA A 350 -3.54 25.62 -6.35
CA ALA A 350 -4.79 25.69 -5.61
C ALA A 350 -5.32 27.13 -5.41
N LYS A 351 -4.64 28.15 -5.97
CA LYS A 351 -4.86 29.57 -5.68
C LYS A 351 -6.29 30.06 -5.86
N ASP A 352 -7.04 29.43 -6.75
CA ASP A 352 -8.42 29.82 -7.06
C ASP A 352 -9.39 29.52 -5.91
N TRP A 353 -8.99 28.69 -4.94
CA TRP A 353 -9.86 28.27 -3.83
C TRP A 353 -9.18 28.21 -2.46
N ILE A 354 -7.88 27.91 -2.38
CA ILE A 354 -7.19 27.64 -1.10
C ILE A 354 -7.09 28.88 -0.19
N GLY A 355 -7.12 30.08 -0.79
CA GLY A 355 -7.05 31.36 -0.09
C GLY A 355 -5.62 31.73 0.35
N LYS A 356 -5.51 32.71 1.23
CA LYS A 356 -4.20 33.20 1.71
C LYS A 356 -3.59 32.20 2.71
N ARG A 357 -2.26 32.13 2.71
CA ARG A 357 -1.51 31.40 3.75
C ARG A 357 -1.69 32.06 5.11
N LEU A 358 -1.89 31.25 6.13
CA LEU A 358 -2.04 31.65 7.53
C LEU A 358 -0.78 31.34 8.36
N THR A 359 -0.01 30.31 8.01
CA THR A 359 1.26 30.00 8.69
C THR A 359 2.41 30.88 8.20
N ASP A 360 3.34 31.21 9.08
CA ASP A 360 4.62 31.81 8.70
C ASP A 360 5.55 30.70 8.20
N GLY A 361 5.55 30.45 6.89
CA GLY A 361 6.30 29.35 6.27
C GLY A 361 5.66 27.97 6.43
N GLU A 362 6.50 26.94 6.53
CA GLU A 362 6.14 25.52 6.69
C GLU A 362 6.26 25.08 8.15
N GLY A 363 5.28 24.32 8.64
CA GLY A 363 5.35 23.57 9.88
C GLY A 363 5.86 22.13 9.66
N ASP A 364 6.38 21.53 10.73
CA ASP A 364 6.84 20.13 10.73
C ASP A 364 5.68 19.15 10.93
N ALA A 365 5.56 18.17 10.04
CA ALA A 365 4.70 17.00 10.21
C ALA A 365 5.56 15.77 10.58
N ILE A 366 4.91 14.64 10.90
CA ILE A 366 5.64 13.40 11.22
C ILE A 366 6.46 12.90 10.03
N ASP A 367 7.43 12.02 10.30
CA ASP A 367 8.22 11.30 9.30
C ASP A 367 8.93 12.22 8.27
N GLY A 368 9.25 13.44 8.70
CA GLY A 368 9.91 14.44 7.86
C GLY A 368 8.99 15.14 6.87
N GLY A 369 7.67 14.97 7.00
CA GLY A 369 6.68 15.74 6.26
C GLY A 369 6.62 17.21 6.70
N LYS A 370 5.94 18.02 5.89
CA LYS A 370 5.72 19.45 6.11
C LYS A 370 4.26 19.80 5.90
N TYR A 371 3.81 20.91 6.46
CA TYR A 371 2.49 21.45 6.17
C TYR A 371 2.45 22.97 6.20
N ALA A 372 1.41 23.55 5.63
CA ALA A 372 1.05 24.95 5.85
C ALA A 372 -0.48 25.11 5.84
N HIS A 373 -0.98 26.03 6.67
CA HIS A 373 -2.42 26.33 6.74
C HIS A 373 -2.76 27.53 5.88
N PHE A 374 -3.95 27.50 5.30
CA PHE A 374 -4.53 28.53 4.44
C PHE A 374 -5.97 28.80 4.87
N GLU A 375 -6.55 29.92 4.43
CA GLU A 375 -7.91 30.34 4.81
C GLU A 375 -8.96 29.23 4.57
N ASN A 376 -8.85 28.50 3.45
CA ASN A 376 -9.85 27.50 3.05
C ASN A 376 -9.31 26.07 3.03
N GLY A 377 -8.17 25.80 3.69
CA GLY A 377 -7.61 24.46 3.73
C GLY A 377 -6.20 24.37 4.30
N SER A 378 -5.52 23.29 3.99
CA SER A 378 -4.10 23.11 4.34
C SER A 378 -3.41 22.34 3.25
N ILE A 379 -2.13 22.62 3.05
CA ILE A 379 -1.30 21.86 2.11
C ILE A 379 -0.32 21.05 2.93
N TYR A 380 -0.30 19.75 2.68
CA TYR A 380 0.63 18.81 3.30
C TYR A 380 1.61 18.30 2.26
N TRP A 381 2.88 18.23 2.63
CA TRP A 381 3.94 17.61 1.84
C TRP A 381 4.57 16.46 2.59
N HIS A 382 4.85 15.36 1.89
CA HIS A 382 5.69 14.28 2.38
C HIS A 382 6.57 13.75 1.24
N PRO A 383 7.82 13.32 1.50
CA PRO A 383 8.74 12.85 0.45
C PRO A 383 8.18 11.72 -0.42
N THR A 384 7.30 10.88 0.12
CA THR A 384 6.71 9.75 -0.63
C THR A 384 5.42 10.11 -1.36
N THR A 385 4.68 11.14 -0.93
CA THR A 385 3.37 11.47 -1.52
C THR A 385 3.34 12.77 -2.29
N GLY A 386 4.26 13.71 -2.06
CA GLY A 386 4.26 15.04 -2.66
C GLY A 386 3.44 16.06 -1.86
N ALA A 387 3.27 17.27 -2.40
CA ALA A 387 2.49 18.34 -1.78
C ALA A 387 1.06 18.36 -2.32
N TRP A 388 0.06 18.32 -1.44
CA TRP A 388 -1.35 18.31 -1.83
C TRP A 388 -2.21 19.20 -0.96
N ALA A 389 -3.05 19.99 -1.60
CA ALA A 389 -4.03 20.86 -0.95
C ALA A 389 -5.29 20.10 -0.53
N ILE A 390 -5.60 20.16 0.76
CA ILE A 390 -6.75 19.56 1.42
C ILE A 390 -7.77 20.66 1.77
N PRO A 391 -9.02 20.57 1.31
CA PRO A 391 -10.07 21.55 1.65
C PRO A 391 -10.41 21.58 3.14
N ALA A 392 -10.78 22.75 3.67
CA ALA A 392 -11.18 22.93 5.06
C ALA A 392 -12.30 21.96 5.49
N ALA A 393 -13.23 21.65 4.58
CA ALA A 393 -14.30 20.68 4.80
C ALA A 393 -13.79 19.26 5.13
N ILE A 394 -12.63 18.88 4.58
CA ILE A 394 -11.94 17.62 4.89
C ILE A 394 -10.98 17.78 6.07
N MET A 395 -10.44 18.98 6.31
CA MET A 395 -9.53 19.20 7.44
C MET A 395 -10.20 18.97 8.79
N GLU A 396 -11.50 19.25 8.95
CA GLU A 396 -12.24 18.95 10.18
C GLU A 396 -12.26 17.45 10.54
N PRO A 397 -12.75 16.53 9.67
CA PRO A 397 -12.72 15.09 9.95
C PRO A 397 -11.29 14.53 9.99
N TYR A 398 -10.36 15.07 9.20
CA TYR A 398 -8.95 14.67 9.25
C TYR A 398 -8.30 15.04 10.60
N ALA A 399 -8.62 16.22 11.15
CA ALA A 399 -8.21 16.64 12.47
C ALA A 399 -8.78 15.73 13.57
N ALA A 400 -10.03 15.31 13.46
CA ALA A 400 -10.65 14.37 14.40
C ALA A 400 -9.91 13.02 14.46
N LEU A 401 -9.25 12.62 13.37
CA LEU A 401 -8.40 11.44 13.29
C LEU A 401 -6.98 11.66 13.81
N ARG A 402 -6.59 12.90 14.14
CA ARG A 402 -5.22 13.37 14.43
C ARG A 402 -4.34 13.55 13.18
N TRP A 403 -4.94 13.99 12.08
CA TRP A 403 -4.24 14.35 10.84
C TRP A 403 -3.32 13.23 10.33
N GLU A 404 -2.10 13.56 9.95
CA GLU A 404 -1.12 12.64 9.37
C GLU A 404 -0.64 11.57 10.36
N GLN A 405 -0.86 11.79 11.67
CA GLN A 405 -0.54 10.83 12.74
C GLN A 405 -1.54 9.69 12.81
N SER A 406 -2.63 9.78 12.06
CA SER A 406 -3.65 8.75 11.97
C SER A 406 -3.25 7.61 11.04
N TYR A 407 -4.02 6.53 11.06
CA TYR A 407 -3.86 5.40 10.14
C TYR A 407 -4.16 5.73 8.67
N VAL A 408 -4.70 6.92 8.36
CA VAL A 408 -4.87 7.35 6.97
C VAL A 408 -3.64 8.05 6.40
N GLY A 409 -2.75 8.59 7.24
CA GLY A 409 -1.48 9.18 6.81
C GLY A 409 -1.63 10.43 5.96
N PHE A 410 -0.63 10.71 5.11
CA PHE A 410 -0.55 11.91 4.27
C PHE A 410 -1.51 11.84 3.06
N PRO A 411 -1.93 12.99 2.50
CA PRO A 411 -2.68 13.02 1.24
C PRO A 411 -1.81 12.48 0.09
N VAL A 412 -2.46 11.85 -0.90
CA VAL A 412 -1.78 11.20 -2.06
C VAL A 412 -2.18 11.80 -3.41
N GLY A 413 -2.93 12.89 -3.41
CA GLY A 413 -3.43 13.52 -4.63
C GLY A 413 -4.31 14.72 -4.31
N ARG A 414 -4.84 15.38 -5.34
CA ARG A 414 -5.83 16.44 -5.17
C ARG A 414 -7.18 15.88 -4.74
N HIS A 415 -7.92 16.66 -3.95
CA HIS A 415 -9.31 16.36 -3.67
C HIS A 415 -10.13 16.36 -4.97
N THR A 416 -11.22 15.60 -4.97
CA THR A 416 -12.22 15.61 -6.04
C THR A 416 -13.49 16.28 -5.52
N VAL A 417 -13.98 17.27 -6.25
CA VAL A 417 -15.29 17.87 -6.01
C VAL A 417 -16.34 16.98 -6.66
N LEU A 418 -17.36 16.62 -5.90
CA LEU A 418 -18.48 15.78 -6.30
C LEU A 418 -19.76 16.62 -6.25
N ASP A 419 -20.81 16.21 -6.97
CA ASP A 419 -22.06 16.99 -7.07
C ASP A 419 -22.66 17.34 -5.70
N GLU A 420 -22.59 16.40 -4.75
CA GLU A 420 -23.13 16.57 -3.40
C GLU A 420 -22.04 16.68 -2.31
N GLY A 421 -20.77 16.87 -2.65
CA GLY A 421 -19.73 16.97 -1.63
C GLY A 421 -18.30 16.96 -2.15
N VAL A 422 -17.37 16.47 -1.31
CA VAL A 422 -15.94 16.44 -1.61
C VAL A 422 -15.29 15.18 -1.06
N VAL A 423 -14.29 14.67 -1.77
CA VAL A 423 -13.46 13.56 -1.33
C VAL A 423 -11.97 13.89 -1.42
N GLN A 424 -11.19 13.44 -0.45
CA GLN A 424 -9.73 13.49 -0.47
C GLN A 424 -9.14 12.09 -0.25
N GLY A 425 -8.21 11.69 -1.11
CA GLY A 425 -7.43 10.46 -0.95
C GLY A 425 -6.22 10.65 -0.03
N PHE A 426 -5.97 9.65 0.80
CA PHE A 426 -4.83 9.55 1.71
C PHE A 426 -4.15 8.17 1.57
N GLN A 427 -2.94 8.01 2.11
CA GLN A 427 -2.17 6.75 2.02
C GLN A 427 -2.97 5.52 2.49
N GLY A 428 -3.69 5.65 3.60
CA GLY A 428 -4.46 4.56 4.22
C GLY A 428 -5.95 4.54 3.89
N GLY A 429 -6.46 5.48 3.08
CA GLY A 429 -7.91 5.65 2.95
C GLY A 429 -8.36 6.81 2.08
N ALA A 430 -9.64 7.15 2.20
CA ALA A 430 -10.18 8.39 1.68
C ALA A 430 -11.18 8.96 2.69
N ILE A 431 -11.26 10.28 2.77
CA ILE A 431 -12.28 10.97 3.55
C ILE A 431 -13.30 11.55 2.57
N TYR A 432 -14.56 11.17 2.73
CA TYR A 432 -15.69 11.71 1.99
C TYR A 432 -16.48 12.64 2.89
N ARG A 433 -16.91 13.78 2.36
CA ARG A 433 -17.81 14.68 3.06
C ARG A 433 -18.94 15.14 2.13
N LYS A 434 -20.16 14.80 2.52
CA LYS A 434 -21.38 15.27 1.87
C LYS A 434 -21.76 16.67 2.37
N ASN A 435 -22.26 17.52 1.49
CA ASN A 435 -22.69 18.87 1.81
C ASN A 435 -23.76 18.85 2.93
N GLY A 436 -23.54 19.62 4.00
CA GLY A 436 -24.44 19.68 5.15
C GLY A 436 -24.30 18.55 6.17
N TYR A 437 -23.40 17.58 5.95
CA TYR A 437 -23.14 16.45 6.85
C TYR A 437 -21.67 16.40 7.31
N GLY A 438 -21.39 15.51 8.28
CA GLY A 438 -20.04 15.21 8.72
C GLY A 438 -19.21 14.52 7.65
N GLY A 439 -17.88 14.57 7.78
CA GLY A 439 -16.98 13.79 6.94
C GLY A 439 -16.66 12.44 7.55
N HIS A 440 -16.56 11.42 6.70
CA HIS A 440 -16.36 10.03 7.10
C HIS A 440 -15.24 9.37 6.32
N VAL A 441 -14.41 8.62 7.04
CA VAL A 441 -13.30 7.89 6.44
C VAL A 441 -13.77 6.53 5.94
N VAL A 442 -13.40 6.19 4.71
CA VAL A 442 -13.56 4.86 4.14
C VAL A 442 -12.18 4.23 3.97
N THR A 443 -11.96 3.04 4.52
CA THR A 443 -10.67 2.34 4.46
C THR A 443 -10.80 0.85 4.13
N GLY A 444 -9.66 0.21 3.87
CA GLY A 444 -9.55 -1.24 3.79
C GLY A 444 -10.56 -1.91 2.85
N MET A 445 -11.04 -3.07 3.28
CA MET A 445 -11.93 -3.93 2.48
C MET A 445 -13.36 -3.38 2.35
N ILE A 446 -13.83 -2.61 3.33
CA ILE A 446 -15.13 -1.92 3.24
C ILE A 446 -15.08 -0.91 2.10
N ARG A 447 -14.04 -0.06 2.04
CA ARG A 447 -13.81 0.85 0.91
C ARG A 447 -13.69 0.09 -0.41
N ALA A 448 -12.89 -0.98 -0.46
CA ALA A 448 -12.70 -1.74 -1.70
C ALA A 448 -14.04 -2.30 -2.24
N PHE A 449 -14.90 -2.82 -1.37
CA PHE A 449 -16.22 -3.31 -1.76
C PHE A 449 -17.18 -2.17 -2.15
N TRP A 450 -17.20 -1.09 -1.38
CA TRP A 450 -18.01 0.09 -1.67
C TRP A 450 -17.65 0.74 -3.02
N ASN A 451 -16.35 0.88 -3.31
CA ASN A 451 -15.84 1.35 -4.60
C ASN A 451 -16.36 0.49 -5.77
N ARG A 452 -16.27 -0.85 -5.66
CA ARG A 452 -16.83 -1.78 -6.67
C ARG A 452 -18.36 -1.71 -6.80
N SER A 453 -19.04 -1.22 -5.77
CA SER A 453 -20.49 -1.05 -5.76
C SER A 453 -20.95 0.29 -6.34
N GLY A 454 -20.03 1.10 -6.91
CA GLY A 454 -20.33 2.37 -7.57
C GLY A 454 -20.02 3.62 -6.76
N TYR A 455 -19.24 3.50 -5.68
CA TYR A 455 -18.89 4.63 -4.79
C TYR A 455 -20.14 5.35 -4.25
N GLU A 456 -20.09 6.68 -4.11
CA GLU A 456 -21.19 7.51 -3.62
C GLU A 456 -22.40 7.55 -4.57
N ASN A 457 -22.21 7.24 -5.85
CA ASN A 457 -23.28 7.12 -6.84
C ASN A 457 -23.87 5.70 -6.90
N GLY A 458 -23.27 4.77 -6.16
CA GLY A 458 -23.66 3.38 -6.10
C GLY A 458 -24.84 3.13 -5.16
N ARG A 459 -25.30 1.88 -5.13
CA ARG A 459 -26.46 1.44 -4.32
C ARG A 459 -26.36 1.74 -2.81
N PHE A 460 -25.16 1.97 -2.29
CA PHE A 460 -24.97 2.31 -0.87
C PHE A 460 -24.99 3.82 -0.61
N GLY A 461 -24.78 4.68 -1.61
CA GLY A 461 -24.68 6.12 -1.43
C GLY A 461 -23.45 6.54 -0.62
N TRP A 462 -23.54 7.72 0.01
CA TRP A 462 -22.46 8.30 0.79
C TRP A 462 -22.23 7.60 2.14
N PRO A 463 -20.99 7.56 2.67
CA PRO A 463 -20.76 7.09 4.03
C PRO A 463 -21.40 8.07 5.03
N VAL A 464 -22.04 7.52 6.08
CA VAL A 464 -22.71 8.29 7.15
C VAL A 464 -22.17 7.95 8.55
N SER A 465 -21.13 7.11 8.61
CA SER A 465 -20.33 6.84 9.79
C SER A 465 -18.91 6.47 9.39
N ASP A 466 -17.98 6.52 10.33
CA ASP A 466 -16.71 5.79 10.20
C ASP A 466 -16.95 4.28 10.42
N GLU A 467 -15.89 3.46 10.31
CA GLU A 467 -15.97 2.04 10.66
C GLU A 467 -16.21 1.84 12.17
N ILE A 468 -17.21 1.04 12.51
CA ILE A 468 -17.63 0.70 13.87
C ILE A 468 -17.45 -0.79 14.09
N TRP A 469 -16.94 -1.19 15.25
CA TRP A 469 -16.89 -2.60 15.61
C TRP A 469 -18.31 -3.17 15.82
N ALA A 470 -18.63 -4.23 15.08
CA ALA A 470 -19.94 -4.90 15.06
C ALA A 470 -20.11 -5.91 16.20
N ASN A 471 -19.01 -6.39 16.75
CA ASN A 471 -19.00 -7.35 17.83
C ASN A 471 -18.03 -6.93 18.93
N GLU A 472 -18.36 -7.30 20.16
CA GLU A 472 -17.46 -7.15 21.32
C GLU A 472 -16.14 -7.89 21.10
N LYS A 473 -16.12 -8.84 20.15
CA LYS A 473 -14.93 -9.59 19.76
C LYS A 473 -13.99 -8.87 18.80
N GLY A 474 -14.23 -7.62 18.41
CA GLY A 474 -13.28 -6.85 17.58
C GLY A 474 -12.82 -7.57 16.30
N THR A 475 -13.61 -8.51 15.78
CA THR A 475 -13.28 -9.27 14.56
C THR A 475 -14.17 -8.88 13.40
N VAL A 476 -15.24 -8.13 13.66
CA VAL A 476 -16.19 -7.69 12.67
C VAL A 476 -16.35 -6.18 12.77
N ARG A 477 -16.18 -5.47 11.66
CA ARG A 477 -16.48 -4.04 11.54
C ARG A 477 -17.65 -3.84 10.61
N TYR A 478 -18.36 -2.75 10.78
CA TYR A 478 -19.31 -2.29 9.79
C TYR A 478 -19.19 -0.79 9.59
N GLN A 479 -19.60 -0.34 8.43
CA GLN A 479 -19.76 1.08 8.14
C GLN A 479 -21.16 1.30 7.61
N ASN A 480 -21.82 2.36 8.08
CA ASN A 480 -23.11 2.75 7.55
C ASN A 480 -22.92 3.72 6.39
N PHE A 481 -23.77 3.56 5.40
CA PHE A 481 -23.94 4.42 4.24
C PHE A 481 -25.42 4.80 4.13
N GLU A 482 -25.75 5.79 3.31
CA GLU A 482 -27.13 6.26 3.14
C GLU A 482 -28.10 5.12 2.77
N GLY A 483 -27.71 4.32 1.78
CA GLY A 483 -28.45 3.19 1.23
C GLY A 483 -28.24 1.88 1.99
N GLY A 484 -27.46 1.83 3.07
CA GLY A 484 -27.27 0.58 3.79
C GLY A 484 -26.06 0.49 4.70
N ARG A 485 -25.59 -0.75 4.89
CA ARG A 485 -24.44 -1.08 5.73
C ARG A 485 -23.59 -2.13 5.03
N ILE A 486 -22.28 -1.95 5.10
CA ILE A 486 -21.29 -2.97 4.71
C ILE A 486 -20.62 -3.48 5.98
N THR A 487 -20.61 -4.80 6.16
CA THR A 487 -20.04 -5.49 7.32
C THR A 487 -18.88 -6.38 6.86
N TRP A 488 -17.74 -6.24 7.50
CA TRP A 488 -16.48 -6.93 7.23
C TRP A 488 -16.01 -7.73 8.45
N SER A 489 -15.31 -8.84 8.23
CA SER A 489 -14.51 -9.55 9.25
C SER A 489 -13.12 -9.87 8.71
N ALA A 490 -12.20 -10.37 9.54
CA ALA A 490 -10.84 -10.78 9.11
C ALA A 490 -10.81 -11.66 7.84
N ASP A 491 -11.87 -12.43 7.57
CA ASP A 491 -12.02 -13.29 6.39
C ASP A 491 -12.56 -12.58 5.12
N GLY A 492 -12.88 -11.28 5.20
CA GLY A 492 -13.44 -10.49 4.10
C GLY A 492 -14.81 -9.86 4.41
N VAL A 493 -15.53 -9.38 3.39
CA VAL A 493 -16.90 -8.86 3.55
C VAL A 493 -17.82 -10.02 3.93
N VAL A 494 -18.46 -9.92 5.09
CA VAL A 494 -19.30 -10.98 5.66
C VAL A 494 -20.79 -10.69 5.59
N GLY A 495 -21.17 -9.46 5.23
CA GLY A 495 -22.57 -9.14 5.02
C GLY A 495 -22.78 -7.73 4.48
N THR A 496 -23.88 -7.56 3.76
CA THR A 496 -24.41 -6.24 3.40
C THR A 496 -25.86 -6.17 3.86
N HIS A 497 -26.31 -4.98 4.23
CA HIS A 497 -27.72 -4.72 4.52
C HIS A 497 -28.12 -3.46 3.78
N GLU A 498 -28.89 -3.61 2.70
CA GLU A 498 -29.43 -2.51 1.91
C GLU A 498 -30.73 -2.02 2.57
N ARG A 499 -30.94 -0.69 2.62
CA ARG A 499 -32.20 -0.09 3.06
C ARG A 499 -33.13 0.03 1.85
N PRO A 500 -34.31 -0.61 1.84
CA PRO A 500 -35.27 -0.46 0.74
C PRO A 500 -35.76 0.99 0.64
N GLY A 501 -35.68 1.59 -0.55
CA GLY A 501 -36.28 2.90 -0.86
C GLY A 501 -35.34 4.03 -1.28
N PHE A 502 -34.04 3.76 -1.50
CA PHE A 502 -33.14 4.71 -2.15
C PHE A 502 -32.99 4.30 -3.62
N ASP A 503 -34.05 4.49 -4.40
CA ASP A 503 -33.97 4.33 -5.85
C ASP A 503 -33.02 5.41 -6.38
N ALA A 504 -31.89 4.96 -6.93
CA ALA A 504 -31.07 5.78 -7.80
C ALA A 504 -32.00 6.35 -8.87
N ILE A 505 -32.07 7.68 -8.95
CA ILE A 505 -32.74 8.38 -10.04
C ILE A 505 -32.02 7.95 -11.31
N THR A 506 -32.59 6.96 -12.00
CA THR A 506 -32.18 6.59 -13.34
C THR A 506 -32.63 7.72 -14.25
N THR A 507 -31.68 8.53 -14.70
CA THR A 507 -31.82 9.23 -15.97
C THR A 507 -31.87 8.19 -17.08
N GLU A 508 -33.03 8.00 -17.70
CA GLU A 508 -33.14 7.92 -19.15
C GLU A 508 -34.58 8.17 -19.61
N GLU A 509 -34.69 9.06 -20.58
CA GLU A 509 -35.89 9.48 -21.29
C GLU A 509 -36.49 8.31 -22.09
N ASN A 510 -37.82 8.19 -22.03
CA ASN A 510 -38.72 8.23 -23.18
C ASN A 510 -40.16 8.46 -22.72
#